data_AF-A0A239PPB7-F1
#
_entry.id   AF-A0A239PPB7-F1
#
_cell.length_a   1.000
_cell.length_b   1.000
_cell.length_c   1.000
_cell.angle_alpha   90.00
_cell.angle_beta   90.00
_cell.angle_gamma   90.00
#
_symmetry.space_group_name_H-M   'P 1'
#
loop_
_entity.id
_entity.type
_entity.pdbx_description
1 polymer ?
#
loop_
_entity_poly.entity_id
_entity_poly.type
_entity_poly.pdbx_seq_one_letter_code
_entity_poly.pdbx_strand_id
1 'polypeptide(L)'
;MTSLSPAPQAACEDVLLPLPEMGPTASGRRWVLREADPREALAIEQKAGVAPFVARALAARGVTGEAANAYLNPSLRESMPDPFVLRDMDRAAARLAEAVLSGETVGVFGDYDVDGTTAAAIFRRYFDAAGAPLTVYLPDRILEGYGPSIEAFRDLARAGARLVVTVDCGASAHAIIEQAAGEGLDVLVIDHHQMSGPPPAGAVAVVNPNRPDDVSGLANLSAAGVAFMAVAALNRALREAGWFKARPEPNLLALLDLAALGLVCDVMPITGLARVMVAQGLKVLGQGGNPGLKALAARAGVKGAPSAYHLGFLLGPRLNAAGRIGHARLALELLTGADPARLSALAERLHVMNAERQAIETAVLEDAIAQVERTGAHESSVIVAAGEGWHPGVIGVVAGRLKEKYDRPAIVIGLEGEMGKGSGRSIAGVDLGAAVTAAKAEGLLAAGGGHAMAAGLTVARAAVAPFTAFLNERLGEDVARARADRRLDIDGVVAVGAVSGELAAMIERAGPFGPGNPEPLVALTNVRSVRARTVGSGHVSCLLANDSGETARAVAFRAEEAGLAAILTAGGRVHVAGKIRRDDWRGADAAQFHIVDAARAG
;
A
#
# COMPACT_ATOMS: atom_id res chain seq x y z
N MET A 1 -31.36 -20.77 -45.36
CA MET A 1 -30.84 -19.41 -45.21
C MET A 1 -31.86 -18.62 -44.38
N THR A 2 -31.63 -18.55 -43.08
CA THR A 2 -32.43 -17.74 -42.16
C THR A 2 -31.43 -17.12 -41.20
N SER A 3 -31.11 -15.85 -41.46
CA SER A 3 -30.23 -15.03 -40.64
C SER A 3 -30.88 -14.80 -39.29
N LEU A 4 -30.25 -15.31 -38.24
CA LEU A 4 -30.52 -14.87 -36.88
C LEU A 4 -29.95 -13.45 -36.74
N SER A 5 -30.84 -12.45 -36.63
CA SER A 5 -30.46 -11.11 -36.20
C SER A 5 -29.81 -11.18 -34.83
N PRO A 6 -28.70 -10.45 -34.58
CA PRO A 6 -28.19 -10.30 -33.22
C PRO A 6 -29.20 -9.51 -32.39
N ALA A 7 -29.42 -9.95 -31.16
CA ALA A 7 -30.21 -9.21 -30.17
C ALA A 7 -29.57 -7.82 -29.93
N PRO A 8 -30.36 -6.77 -29.68
CA PRO A 8 -29.82 -5.45 -29.42
C PRO A 8 -29.01 -5.48 -28.13
N GLN A 9 -27.72 -5.14 -28.22
CA GLN A 9 -26.94 -4.70 -27.06
C GLN A 9 -27.62 -3.44 -26.52
N ALA A 10 -28.32 -3.56 -25.39
CA ALA A 10 -28.77 -2.41 -24.63
C ALA A 10 -27.51 -1.76 -24.03
N ALA A 11 -26.95 -0.77 -24.74
CA ALA A 11 -25.93 0.09 -24.18
C ALA A 11 -26.52 0.78 -22.94
N CYS A 12 -25.90 0.59 -21.78
CA CYS A 12 -26.23 1.33 -20.57
C CYS A 12 -25.87 2.80 -20.82
N GLU A 13 -26.85 3.64 -21.17
CA GLU A 13 -26.66 5.09 -21.33
C GLU A 13 -26.49 5.74 -19.95
N ASP A 14 -25.28 5.68 -19.40
CA ASP A 14 -24.91 6.33 -18.14
C ASP A 14 -24.76 7.85 -18.36
N VAL A 15 -25.86 8.60 -18.25
CA VAL A 15 -25.83 10.07 -18.32
C VAL A 15 -25.17 10.65 -17.06
N LEU A 16 -24.13 11.47 -17.25
CA LEU A 16 -23.46 12.21 -16.18
C LEU A 16 -24.32 13.38 -15.71
N LEU A 17 -24.69 13.39 -14.43
CA LEU A 17 -25.47 14.46 -13.80
C LEU A 17 -24.57 15.46 -13.04
N PRO A 18 -25.00 16.73 -12.84
CA PRO A 18 -24.31 17.65 -11.95
C PRO A 18 -24.48 17.23 -10.47
N LEU A 19 -23.53 17.63 -9.61
CA LEU A 19 -23.72 17.52 -8.17
C LEU A 19 -24.75 18.56 -7.70
N PRO A 20 -25.75 18.17 -6.89
CA PRO A 20 -26.71 19.11 -6.34
C PRO A 20 -26.09 19.93 -5.20
N GLU A 21 -26.73 21.05 -4.85
CA GLU A 21 -26.51 21.66 -3.54
C GLU A 21 -26.99 20.70 -2.45
N MET A 22 -26.17 20.50 -1.41
CA MET A 22 -26.43 19.52 -0.36
C MET A 22 -26.24 20.15 1.02
N GLY A 23 -27.06 19.70 1.97
CA GLY A 23 -26.86 19.96 3.38
C GLY A 23 -25.62 19.24 3.96
N PRO A 24 -25.43 19.26 5.29
CA PRO A 24 -24.31 18.58 5.91
C PRO A 24 -24.32 17.08 5.60
N THR A 25 -23.16 16.56 5.22
CA THR A 25 -22.94 15.13 5.00
C THR A 25 -22.68 14.42 6.32
N ALA A 26 -22.88 13.11 6.36
CA ALA A 26 -22.58 12.29 7.54
C ALA A 26 -21.12 12.48 7.99
N SER A 27 -20.20 12.47 7.03
CA SER A 27 -18.78 12.67 7.30
C SER A 27 -18.36 14.13 7.58
N GLY A 28 -19.25 15.10 7.36
CA GLY A 28 -18.92 16.53 7.40
C GLY A 28 -18.00 17.00 6.26
N ARG A 29 -17.72 16.15 5.26
CA ARG A 29 -16.95 16.51 4.07
C ARG A 29 -17.84 17.15 3.02
N ARG A 30 -17.32 18.18 2.34
CA ARG A 30 -17.96 18.77 1.16
C ARG A 30 -17.69 17.90 -0.07
N TRP A 31 -18.73 17.48 -0.77
CA TRP A 31 -18.55 16.74 -2.02
C TRP A 31 -18.16 17.70 -3.14
N VAL A 32 -17.14 17.32 -3.90
CA VAL A 32 -16.62 18.12 -5.02
C VAL A 32 -16.49 17.20 -6.21
N LEU A 33 -17.06 17.59 -7.35
CA LEU A 33 -16.89 16.83 -8.58
C LEU A 33 -15.45 17.00 -9.05
N ARG A 34 -14.71 15.90 -9.20
CA ARG A 34 -13.34 15.92 -9.69
C ARG A 34 -13.33 16.47 -11.11
N GLU A 35 -12.45 17.43 -11.38
CA GLU A 35 -12.30 18.01 -12.71
C GLU A 35 -11.78 16.97 -13.72
N ALA A 36 -12.30 17.02 -14.94
CA ALA A 36 -11.92 16.12 -16.04
C ALA A 36 -12.04 16.89 -17.36
N ASP A 37 -11.07 16.74 -18.28
CA ASP A 37 -11.21 17.31 -19.63
C ASP A 37 -12.31 16.54 -20.39
N PRO A 38 -13.42 17.19 -20.77
CA PRO A 38 -14.52 16.53 -21.48
C PRO A 38 -14.10 15.94 -22.83
N ARG A 39 -13.09 16.53 -23.49
CA ARG A 39 -12.58 16.05 -24.78
C ARG A 39 -11.83 14.74 -24.62
N GLU A 40 -11.02 14.64 -23.56
CA GLU A 40 -10.33 13.39 -23.24
C GLU A 40 -11.32 12.32 -22.81
N ALA A 41 -12.32 12.65 -21.98
CA ALA A 41 -13.37 11.71 -21.60
C ALA A 41 -14.10 11.13 -22.82
N LEU A 42 -14.52 11.97 -23.76
CA LEU A 42 -15.16 11.51 -25.00
C LEU A 42 -14.23 10.66 -25.86
N ALA A 43 -12.95 11.03 -25.98
CA ALA A 43 -11.97 10.27 -26.73
C ALA A 43 -11.71 8.88 -26.10
N ILE A 44 -11.66 8.79 -24.77
CA ILE A 44 -11.50 7.53 -24.03
C ILE A 44 -12.72 6.63 -24.26
N GLU A 45 -13.93 7.16 -24.12
CA GLU A 45 -15.18 6.43 -24.36
C GLU A 45 -15.16 5.77 -25.74
N GLN A 46 -14.88 6.56 -26.78
CA GLN A 46 -14.87 6.08 -28.17
C GLN A 46 -13.75 5.08 -28.47
N LYS A 47 -12.53 5.34 -27.97
CA LYS A 47 -11.34 4.51 -28.30
C LYS A 47 -11.23 3.23 -27.47
N ALA A 48 -11.71 3.25 -26.22
CA ALA A 48 -11.58 2.12 -25.29
C ALA A 48 -12.89 1.34 -25.08
N GLY A 49 -14.02 1.86 -25.57
CA GLY A 49 -15.33 1.19 -25.46
C GLY A 49 -15.75 0.98 -24.00
N VAL A 50 -15.57 2.00 -23.17
CA VAL A 50 -15.96 2.00 -21.75
C VAL A 50 -17.11 2.97 -21.51
N ALA A 51 -17.90 2.74 -20.45
CA ALA A 51 -19.01 3.61 -20.09
C ALA A 51 -18.56 5.08 -19.84
N PRO A 52 -19.42 6.08 -20.12
CA PRO A 52 -19.11 7.51 -19.92
C PRO A 52 -18.55 7.84 -18.54
N PHE A 53 -19.07 7.20 -17.49
CA PHE A 53 -18.57 7.35 -16.12
C PHE A 53 -17.10 6.91 -15.99
N VAL A 54 -16.75 5.74 -16.54
CA VAL A 54 -15.37 5.22 -16.50
C VAL A 54 -14.45 6.11 -17.32
N ALA A 55 -14.88 6.52 -18.51
CA ALA A 55 -14.11 7.43 -19.36
C ALA A 55 -13.80 8.75 -18.64
N ARG A 56 -14.81 9.36 -18.00
CA ARG A 56 -14.63 10.56 -17.18
C ARG A 56 -13.69 10.32 -16.00
N ALA A 57 -13.84 9.22 -15.29
CA ALA A 57 -12.98 8.89 -14.15
C ALA A 57 -11.51 8.72 -14.58
N LEU A 58 -11.25 8.16 -15.76
CA LEU A 58 -9.91 8.06 -16.35
C LEU A 58 -9.36 9.44 -16.76
N ALA A 59 -10.14 10.26 -17.45
CA ALA A 59 -9.75 11.62 -17.82
C ALA A 59 -9.43 12.48 -16.58
N ALA A 60 -10.21 12.33 -15.51
CA ALA A 60 -9.99 13.00 -14.22
C ALA A 60 -8.67 12.59 -13.53
N ARG A 61 -8.05 11.49 -13.98
CA ARG A 61 -6.74 10.99 -13.52
C ARG A 61 -5.63 11.28 -14.53
N GLY A 62 -5.88 12.14 -15.52
CA GLY A 62 -4.91 12.53 -16.54
C GLY A 62 -4.66 11.49 -17.62
N VAL A 63 -5.50 10.44 -17.71
CA VAL A 63 -5.42 9.48 -18.82
C VAL A 63 -5.97 10.15 -20.07
N THR A 64 -5.22 10.09 -21.16
CA THR A 64 -5.67 10.59 -22.46
C THR A 64 -6.40 9.51 -23.24
N GLY A 65 -7.19 9.90 -24.25
CA GLY A 65 -7.82 8.96 -25.17
C GLY A 65 -6.80 8.05 -25.88
N GLU A 66 -5.57 8.51 -26.11
CA GLU A 66 -4.49 7.69 -26.67
C GLU A 66 -3.95 6.66 -25.67
N ALA A 67 -3.78 7.05 -24.40
CA ALA A 67 -3.25 6.18 -23.37
C ALA A 67 -4.30 5.19 -22.80
N ALA A 68 -5.60 5.40 -23.09
CA ALA A 68 -6.72 4.67 -22.48
C ALA A 68 -6.58 3.15 -22.56
N ASN A 69 -6.29 2.61 -23.75
CA ASN A 69 -6.20 1.16 -23.95
C ASN A 69 -5.00 0.54 -23.21
N ALA A 70 -3.85 1.22 -23.19
CA ALA A 70 -2.68 0.79 -22.42
C ALA A 70 -2.95 0.88 -20.91
N TYR A 71 -3.67 1.91 -20.46
CA TYR A 71 -4.05 2.08 -19.06
C TYR A 71 -4.97 0.96 -18.55
N LEU A 72 -5.95 0.57 -19.36
CA LEU A 72 -6.91 -0.49 -19.06
C LEU A 72 -6.34 -1.89 -19.26
N ASN A 73 -5.30 -2.04 -20.08
CA ASN A 73 -4.65 -3.30 -20.38
C ASN A 73 -3.12 -3.19 -20.15
N PRO A 74 -2.68 -2.94 -18.90
CA PRO A 74 -1.27 -2.66 -18.61
C PRO A 74 -0.39 -3.83 -19.05
N SER A 75 0.65 -3.53 -19.83
CA SER A 75 1.59 -4.52 -20.40
C SER A 75 3.00 -4.25 -19.91
N LEU A 76 3.62 -5.24 -19.25
CA LEU A 76 5.00 -5.10 -18.78
C LEU A 76 5.97 -4.93 -19.97
N ARG A 77 5.74 -5.65 -21.08
CA ARG A 77 6.58 -5.58 -22.28
C ARG A 77 6.63 -4.18 -22.89
N GLU A 78 5.51 -3.46 -22.84
CA GLU A 78 5.40 -2.11 -23.43
C GLU A 78 5.81 -1.01 -22.46
N SER A 79 5.71 -1.26 -21.15
CA SER A 79 5.84 -0.20 -20.12
C SER A 79 7.13 -0.27 -19.32
N MET A 80 7.81 -1.42 -19.29
CA MET A 80 9.06 -1.57 -18.54
C MET A 80 10.20 -0.93 -19.34
N PRO A 81 10.86 0.12 -18.80
CA PRO A 81 12.02 0.72 -19.46
C PRO A 81 13.21 -0.23 -19.38
N ASP A 82 14.28 0.10 -20.10
CA ASP A 82 15.58 -0.53 -19.88
C ASP A 82 15.97 -0.34 -18.40
N PRO A 83 16.29 -1.39 -17.62
CA PRO A 83 16.70 -1.24 -16.23
C PRO A 83 17.87 -0.26 -16.01
N PHE A 84 18.74 -0.05 -17.00
CA PHE A 84 19.86 0.88 -16.93
C PHE A 84 19.44 2.37 -16.93
N VAL A 85 18.14 2.68 -17.03
CA VAL A 85 17.66 4.05 -16.72
C VAL A 85 17.81 4.40 -15.25
N LEU A 86 17.84 3.39 -14.35
CA LEU A 86 18.16 3.59 -12.94
C LEU A 86 19.66 3.79 -12.78
N ARG A 87 20.03 4.82 -12.04
CA ARG A 87 21.42 5.19 -11.79
C ARG A 87 22.16 4.04 -11.09
N ASP A 88 23.40 3.78 -11.53
CA ASP A 88 24.26 2.68 -11.07
C ASP A 88 23.74 1.25 -11.29
N MET A 89 22.60 1.06 -11.99
CA MET A 89 22.07 -0.28 -12.26
C MET A 89 23.00 -1.12 -13.14
N ASP A 90 23.71 -0.49 -14.08
CA ASP A 90 24.75 -1.11 -14.91
C ASP A 90 25.89 -1.69 -14.07
N ARG A 91 26.42 -0.90 -13.12
CA ARG A 91 27.47 -1.30 -12.18
C ARG A 91 27.00 -2.41 -11.25
N ALA A 92 25.79 -2.30 -10.70
CA ALA A 92 25.19 -3.34 -9.87
C ALA A 92 25.01 -4.66 -10.63
N ALA A 93 24.44 -4.61 -11.84
CA ALA A 93 24.24 -5.81 -12.65
C ALA A 93 25.56 -6.46 -13.07
N ALA A 94 26.57 -5.67 -13.42
CA ALA A 94 27.91 -6.17 -13.76
C ALA A 94 28.57 -6.89 -12.57
N ARG A 95 28.55 -6.29 -11.38
CA ARG A 95 29.15 -6.90 -10.19
C ARG A 95 28.42 -8.16 -9.72
N LEU A 96 27.09 -8.18 -9.82
CA LEU A 96 26.29 -9.37 -9.55
C LEU A 96 26.57 -10.48 -10.57
N ALA A 97 26.69 -10.14 -11.86
CA ALA A 97 27.02 -11.11 -12.90
C ALA A 97 28.42 -11.70 -12.68
N GLU A 98 29.39 -10.88 -12.31
CA GLU A 98 30.74 -11.33 -11.91
C GLU A 98 30.66 -12.35 -10.78
N ALA A 99 29.94 -12.05 -9.70
CA ALA A 99 29.78 -12.97 -8.57
C ALA A 99 29.19 -14.33 -9.00
N VAL A 100 28.17 -14.32 -9.86
CA VAL A 100 27.55 -15.55 -10.38
C VAL A 100 28.52 -16.33 -11.26
N LEU A 101 29.25 -15.65 -12.15
CA LEU A 101 30.19 -16.28 -13.08
C LEU A 101 31.44 -16.84 -12.36
N SER A 102 31.89 -16.18 -11.30
CA SER A 102 33.03 -16.61 -10.47
C SER A 102 32.65 -17.65 -9.41
N GLY A 103 31.35 -17.86 -9.16
CA GLY A 103 30.85 -18.76 -8.12
C GLY A 103 30.98 -18.19 -6.69
N GLU A 104 31.08 -16.87 -6.55
CA GLU A 104 31.04 -16.18 -5.26
C GLU A 104 29.68 -16.33 -4.59
N THR A 105 29.67 -16.53 -3.27
CA THR A 105 28.45 -16.40 -2.47
C THR A 105 28.05 -14.94 -2.38
N VAL A 106 26.80 -14.65 -2.77
CA VAL A 106 26.17 -13.34 -2.54
C VAL A 106 25.38 -13.38 -1.23
N GLY A 107 25.57 -12.39 -0.37
CA GLY A 107 24.78 -12.19 0.83
C GLY A 107 23.73 -11.09 0.60
N VAL A 108 22.46 -11.38 0.83
CA VAL A 108 21.40 -10.35 0.81
C VAL A 108 21.08 -9.96 2.24
N PHE A 109 21.16 -8.66 2.55
CA PHE A 109 20.68 -8.08 3.79
C PHE A 109 19.36 -7.35 3.49
N GLY A 110 18.23 -7.81 4.02
CA GLY A 110 16.92 -7.19 3.78
C GLY A 110 16.28 -6.62 5.04
N ASP A 111 15.32 -5.71 4.90
CA ASP A 111 14.50 -5.26 6.03
C ASP A 111 13.45 -6.30 6.46
N TYR A 112 12.94 -6.16 7.69
CA TYR A 112 12.02 -7.10 8.32
C TYR A 112 10.56 -6.97 7.88
N ASP A 113 10.20 -5.94 7.14
CA ASP A 113 8.84 -5.74 6.66
C ASP A 113 8.57 -6.49 5.34
N VAL A 114 7.36 -6.34 4.79
CA VAL A 114 6.97 -7.06 3.58
C VAL A 114 7.78 -6.63 2.36
N ASP A 115 8.16 -5.36 2.21
CA ASP A 115 8.91 -4.93 1.04
C ASP A 115 10.33 -5.47 1.08
N GLY A 116 11.06 -5.28 2.18
CA GLY A 116 12.37 -5.88 2.41
C GLY A 116 12.38 -7.40 2.28
N THR A 117 11.39 -8.09 2.87
CA THR A 117 11.29 -9.55 2.79
C THR A 117 10.98 -10.02 1.36
N THR A 118 10.11 -9.31 0.61
CA THR A 118 9.78 -9.68 -0.78
C THR A 118 10.93 -9.36 -1.73
N ALA A 119 11.65 -8.26 -1.53
CA ALA A 119 12.87 -7.94 -2.26
C ALA A 119 13.94 -9.03 -2.06
N ALA A 120 14.16 -9.45 -0.81
CA ALA A 120 15.09 -10.55 -0.51
C ALA A 120 14.62 -11.88 -1.12
N ALA A 121 13.31 -12.17 -1.10
CA ALA A 121 12.73 -13.35 -1.73
C ALA A 121 12.88 -13.34 -3.26
N ILE A 122 12.77 -12.18 -3.92
CA ILE A 122 13.01 -12.02 -5.36
C ILE A 122 14.45 -12.44 -5.71
N PHE A 123 15.45 -11.90 -4.99
CA PHE A 123 16.84 -12.31 -5.18
C PHE A 123 17.03 -13.79 -4.91
N ARG A 124 16.51 -14.31 -3.80
CA ARG A 124 16.66 -15.73 -3.44
C ARG A 124 16.11 -16.66 -4.52
N ARG A 125 14.86 -16.44 -4.95
CA ARG A 125 14.22 -17.27 -5.98
C ARG A 125 14.93 -17.14 -7.34
N TYR A 126 15.42 -15.94 -7.68
CA TYR A 126 16.20 -15.74 -8.89
C TYR A 126 17.52 -16.52 -8.87
N PHE A 127 18.29 -16.41 -7.79
CA PHE A 127 19.59 -17.10 -7.66
C PHE A 127 19.43 -18.63 -7.60
N ASP A 128 18.41 -19.13 -6.89
CA ASP A 128 18.08 -20.57 -6.90
C ASP A 128 17.78 -21.05 -8.34
N ALA A 129 16.99 -20.29 -9.11
CA ALA A 129 16.67 -20.62 -10.51
C ALA A 129 17.88 -20.46 -11.46
N ALA A 130 18.76 -19.50 -11.21
CA ALA A 130 19.98 -19.28 -11.99
C ALA A 130 21.11 -20.28 -11.64
N GLY A 131 20.94 -21.07 -10.57
CA GLY A 131 21.91 -22.05 -10.10
C GLY A 131 23.14 -21.41 -9.44
N ALA A 132 22.96 -20.31 -8.71
CA ALA A 132 24.04 -19.55 -8.07
C ALA A 132 23.85 -19.48 -6.54
N PRO A 133 24.95 -19.46 -5.75
CA PRO A 133 24.86 -19.45 -4.29
C PRO A 133 24.42 -18.09 -3.74
N LEU A 134 23.41 -18.12 -2.85
CA LEU A 134 22.92 -16.93 -2.16
C LEU A 134 22.53 -17.25 -0.71
N THR A 135 22.95 -16.39 0.21
CA THR A 135 22.48 -16.39 1.60
C THR A 135 21.68 -15.12 1.90
N VAL A 136 20.72 -15.19 2.82
CA VAL A 136 19.87 -14.05 3.19
C VAL A 136 19.95 -13.84 4.70
N TYR A 137 20.09 -12.58 5.09
CA TYR A 137 20.02 -12.10 6.46
C TYR A 137 18.87 -11.09 6.58
N LEU A 138 17.99 -11.29 7.56
CA LEU A 138 16.95 -10.34 7.94
C LEU A 138 17.15 -10.01 9.43
N PRO A 139 17.27 -8.73 9.82
CA PRO A 139 17.53 -8.33 11.19
C PRO A 139 16.32 -8.55 12.10
N ASP A 140 16.58 -8.71 13.40
CA ASP A 140 15.54 -8.67 14.40
C ASP A 140 15.19 -7.21 14.77
N ARG A 141 13.96 -6.79 14.47
CA ARG A 141 13.49 -5.41 14.72
C ARG A 141 13.63 -4.98 16.19
N ILE A 142 13.41 -5.90 17.12
CA ILE A 142 13.36 -5.60 18.55
C ILE A 142 14.78 -5.53 19.12
N LEU A 143 15.63 -6.49 18.74
CA LEU A 143 16.99 -6.61 19.28
C LEU A 143 18.00 -5.71 18.57
N GLU A 144 17.91 -5.59 17.24
CA GLU A 144 18.92 -4.93 16.42
C GLU A 144 18.47 -3.57 15.89
N GLY A 145 17.16 -3.35 15.79
CA GLY A 145 16.59 -2.10 15.29
C GLY A 145 16.39 -2.12 13.77
N TYR A 146 16.60 -0.98 13.11
CA TYR A 146 16.37 -0.80 11.68
C TYR A 146 17.69 -0.48 10.95
N GLY A 147 17.86 -1.09 9.77
CA GLY A 147 19.00 -0.89 8.88
C GLY A 147 20.20 -1.83 9.14
N PRO A 148 21.23 -1.75 8.28
CA PRO A 148 22.39 -2.62 8.37
C PRO A 148 23.30 -2.27 9.55
N SER A 149 23.88 -3.31 10.16
CA SER A 149 24.95 -3.21 11.16
C SER A 149 26.24 -3.84 10.60
N ILE A 150 27.39 -3.38 11.09
CA ILE A 150 28.67 -3.97 10.67
C ILE A 150 28.81 -5.41 11.15
N GLU A 151 28.25 -5.74 12.31
CA GLU A 151 28.18 -7.11 12.84
C GLU A 151 27.43 -8.04 11.88
N ALA A 152 26.28 -7.62 11.35
CA ALA A 152 25.51 -8.41 10.40
C ALA A 152 26.26 -8.60 9.07
N PHE A 153 26.97 -7.58 8.58
CA PHE A 153 27.82 -7.72 7.40
C PHE A 153 28.98 -8.69 7.62
N ARG A 154 29.59 -8.66 8.81
CA ARG A 154 30.62 -9.63 9.21
C ARG A 154 30.07 -11.04 9.36
N ASP A 155 28.83 -11.20 9.81
CA ASP A 155 28.13 -12.49 9.86
C ASP A 155 27.92 -13.04 8.45
N LEU A 156 27.46 -12.21 7.51
CA LEU A 156 27.35 -12.58 6.09
C LEU A 156 28.71 -12.95 5.48
N ALA A 157 29.76 -12.19 5.76
CA ALA A 157 31.12 -12.50 5.32
C ALA A 157 31.62 -13.83 5.91
N ARG A 158 31.35 -14.10 7.20
CA ARG A 158 31.64 -15.38 7.85
C ARG A 158 30.84 -16.54 7.26
N ALA A 159 29.64 -16.28 6.75
CA ALA A 159 28.85 -17.23 5.95
C ALA A 159 29.36 -17.39 4.50
N GLY A 160 30.49 -16.76 4.15
CA GLY A 160 31.17 -16.90 2.87
C GLY A 160 30.83 -15.81 1.85
N ALA A 161 30.00 -14.82 2.20
CA ALA A 161 29.65 -13.75 1.29
C ALA A 161 30.89 -12.90 0.93
N ARG A 162 31.10 -12.66 -0.36
CA ARG A 162 32.11 -11.72 -0.88
C ARG A 162 31.49 -10.43 -1.39
N LEU A 163 30.19 -10.49 -1.67
CA LEU A 163 29.35 -9.39 -2.09
C LEU A 163 28.13 -9.37 -1.19
N VAL A 164 27.82 -8.21 -0.61
CA VAL A 164 26.56 -7.97 0.09
C VAL A 164 25.65 -7.07 -0.76
N VAL A 165 24.38 -7.45 -0.87
CA VAL A 165 23.32 -6.64 -1.47
C VAL A 165 22.36 -6.25 -0.35
N THR A 166 22.31 -4.96 -0.01
CA THR A 166 21.24 -4.46 0.86
C THR A 166 19.98 -4.25 0.03
N VAL A 167 18.85 -4.71 0.54
CA VAL A 167 17.52 -4.48 -0.05
C VAL A 167 16.63 -3.77 0.96
N ASP A 168 15.93 -2.75 0.50
CA ASP A 168 15.01 -1.94 1.33
C ASP A 168 15.69 -1.23 2.52
N CYS A 169 17.00 -1.06 2.41
CA CYS A 169 17.82 -0.32 3.36
C CYS A 169 19.21 -0.04 2.75
N GLY A 170 19.98 0.78 3.46
CA GLY A 170 21.39 1.03 3.14
C GLY A 170 21.65 2.38 2.47
N ALA A 171 20.65 3.04 1.87
CA ALA A 171 20.83 4.34 1.23
C ALA A 171 21.38 5.43 2.18
N SER A 172 21.04 5.34 3.46
CA SER A 172 21.54 6.25 4.52
C SER A 172 22.66 5.67 5.37
N ALA A 173 23.14 4.44 5.10
CA ALA A 173 24.07 3.71 5.95
C ALA A 173 25.55 4.00 5.64
N HIS A 174 25.89 5.28 5.44
CA HIS A 174 27.20 5.72 4.96
C HIS A 174 28.39 5.11 5.72
N ALA A 175 28.42 5.28 7.05
CA ALA A 175 29.53 4.83 7.88
C ALA A 175 29.69 3.29 7.88
N ILE A 176 28.56 2.56 7.92
CA ILE A 176 28.57 1.09 7.92
C ILE A 176 29.09 0.55 6.59
N ILE A 177 28.66 1.14 5.48
CA ILE A 177 29.08 0.74 4.13
C ILE A 177 30.56 1.08 3.89
N GLU A 178 31.01 2.27 4.32
CA GLU A 178 32.43 2.66 4.22
C GLU A 178 33.33 1.74 5.05
N GLN A 179 32.89 1.38 6.25
CA GLN A 179 33.61 0.41 7.08
C GLN A 179 33.68 -0.98 6.43
N ALA A 180 32.57 -1.47 5.87
CA ALA A 180 32.53 -2.75 5.17
C ALA A 180 33.49 -2.79 3.97
N ALA A 181 33.51 -1.70 3.19
CA ALA A 181 34.44 -1.55 2.07
C ALA A 181 35.90 -1.56 2.55
N GLY A 182 36.20 -0.90 3.68
CA GLY A 182 37.52 -0.95 4.33
C GLY A 182 37.92 -2.34 4.82
N GLU A 183 36.95 -3.21 5.09
CA GLU A 183 37.14 -4.63 5.44
C GLU A 183 37.19 -5.55 4.20
N GLY A 184 37.17 -4.98 2.99
CA GLY A 184 37.26 -5.71 1.73
C GLY A 184 35.97 -6.43 1.32
N LEU A 185 34.83 -6.01 1.86
CA LEU A 185 33.51 -6.53 1.51
C LEU A 185 32.84 -5.57 0.52
N ASP A 186 32.52 -6.07 -0.68
CA ASP A 186 31.78 -5.29 -1.66
C ASP A 186 30.31 -5.14 -1.22
N VAL A 187 29.77 -3.93 -1.33
CA VAL A 187 28.37 -3.64 -0.99
C VAL A 187 27.64 -3.01 -2.17
N LEU A 188 26.51 -3.59 -2.54
CA LEU A 188 25.50 -3.02 -3.44
C LEU A 188 24.29 -2.61 -2.62
N VAL A 189 23.72 -1.44 -2.93
CA VAL A 189 22.50 -0.95 -2.30
C VAL A 189 21.37 -0.94 -3.31
N ILE A 190 20.30 -1.67 -3.03
CA ILE A 190 19.03 -1.68 -3.77
C ILE A 190 17.96 -1.13 -2.83
N ASP A 191 17.65 0.15 -2.94
CA ASP A 191 16.81 0.85 -1.99
C ASP A 191 15.81 1.75 -2.72
N HIS A 192 14.85 2.30 -2.00
CA HIS A 192 13.87 3.26 -2.50
C HIS A 192 13.60 4.38 -1.49
N HIS A 193 14.20 4.36 -0.30
CA HIS A 193 14.02 5.42 0.69
C HIS A 193 14.48 6.78 0.18
N GLN A 194 13.87 7.84 0.73
CA GLN A 194 14.23 9.22 0.42
C GLN A 194 15.70 9.51 0.75
N MET A 195 16.41 10.17 -0.17
CA MET A 195 17.81 10.55 0.00
C MET A 195 17.97 12.06 -0.05
N SER A 196 18.66 12.62 0.94
CA SER A 196 18.97 14.06 1.04
C SER A 196 20.41 14.41 0.67
N GLY A 197 21.25 13.42 0.37
CA GLY A 197 22.68 13.59 0.12
C GLY A 197 23.23 12.64 -0.95
N PRO A 198 24.56 12.66 -1.19
CA PRO A 198 25.20 11.75 -2.13
C PRO A 198 25.05 10.29 -1.67
N PRO A 199 25.22 9.29 -2.56
CA PRO A 199 25.24 7.89 -2.16
C PRO A 199 26.43 7.56 -1.23
N PRO A 200 26.34 6.51 -0.39
CA PRO A 200 27.46 5.97 0.39
C PRO A 200 28.71 5.71 -0.46
N ALA A 201 29.83 6.38 -0.14
CA ALA A 201 31.05 6.34 -0.94
C ALA A 201 31.72 4.95 -1.00
N GLY A 202 31.54 4.12 0.03
CA GLY A 202 32.05 2.74 0.07
C GLY A 202 31.23 1.73 -0.73
N ALA A 203 30.05 2.11 -1.26
CA ALA A 203 29.24 1.18 -2.05
C ALA A 203 29.79 1.03 -3.47
N VAL A 204 29.81 -0.21 -3.97
CA VAL A 204 30.12 -0.51 -5.38
C VAL A 204 29.07 0.09 -6.31
N ALA A 205 27.80 0.11 -5.88
CA ALA A 205 26.70 0.75 -6.61
C ALA A 205 25.53 1.03 -5.66
N VAL A 206 24.81 2.13 -5.91
CA VAL A 206 23.60 2.50 -5.14
C VAL A 206 22.46 2.75 -6.11
N VAL A 207 21.60 1.75 -6.28
CA VAL A 207 20.41 1.82 -7.11
C VAL A 207 19.24 2.25 -6.22
N ASN A 208 18.86 3.52 -6.34
CA ASN A 208 17.72 4.07 -5.63
C ASN A 208 17.03 5.15 -6.50
N PRO A 209 15.75 4.99 -6.89
CA PRO A 209 15.05 5.96 -7.73
C PRO A 209 14.74 7.28 -7.01
N ASN A 210 14.94 7.37 -5.70
CA ASN A 210 14.86 8.60 -4.90
C ASN A 210 16.25 9.24 -4.65
N ARG A 211 17.29 8.83 -5.38
CA ARG A 211 18.58 9.54 -5.41
C ARG A 211 18.41 10.94 -6.02
N PRO A 212 19.11 11.97 -5.52
CA PRO A 212 19.06 13.31 -6.10
C PRO A 212 19.50 13.40 -7.57
N ASP A 213 20.37 12.51 -8.04
CA ASP A 213 20.87 12.47 -9.42
C ASP A 213 20.20 11.39 -10.30
N ASP A 214 19.17 10.70 -9.80
CA ASP A 214 18.39 9.74 -10.58
C ASP A 214 17.22 10.45 -11.29
N VAL A 215 17.14 10.29 -12.61
CA VAL A 215 16.12 10.91 -13.48
C VAL A 215 15.21 9.87 -14.15
N SER A 216 15.18 8.64 -13.63
CA SER A 216 14.43 7.52 -14.22
C SER A 216 12.92 7.73 -14.21
N GLY A 217 12.41 8.57 -13.31
CA GLY A 217 10.97 8.71 -13.07
C GLY A 217 10.34 7.52 -12.36
N LEU A 218 11.15 6.64 -11.74
CA LEU A 218 10.71 5.41 -11.08
C LEU A 218 10.62 5.52 -9.54
N ALA A 219 10.53 6.74 -9.00
CA ALA A 219 10.44 7.01 -7.56
C ALA A 219 9.21 6.37 -6.87
N ASN A 220 8.25 5.88 -7.67
CA ASN A 220 7.08 5.15 -7.21
C ASN A 220 7.29 3.64 -7.09
N LEU A 221 8.50 3.12 -7.35
CA LEU A 221 8.84 1.72 -7.06
C LEU A 221 9.22 1.55 -5.58
N SER A 222 8.78 0.45 -5.00
CA SER A 222 9.29 -0.05 -3.72
C SER A 222 10.62 -0.79 -3.95
N ALA A 223 11.34 -1.15 -2.88
CA ALA A 223 12.55 -1.93 -2.99
C ALA A 223 12.31 -3.29 -3.69
N ALA A 224 11.17 -3.95 -3.50
CA ALA A 224 10.82 -5.15 -4.27
C ALA A 224 10.65 -4.87 -5.77
N GLY A 225 10.11 -3.70 -6.13
CA GLY A 225 10.04 -3.23 -7.51
C GLY A 225 11.42 -2.97 -8.11
N VAL A 226 12.31 -2.31 -7.36
CA VAL A 226 13.70 -2.06 -7.77
C VAL A 226 14.50 -3.37 -7.85
N ALA A 227 14.29 -4.32 -6.92
CA ALA A 227 14.88 -5.65 -6.95
C ALA A 227 14.45 -6.44 -8.19
N PHE A 228 13.19 -6.33 -8.61
CA PHE A 228 12.72 -6.90 -9.88
C PHE A 228 13.47 -6.31 -11.09
N MET A 229 13.69 -4.99 -11.13
CA MET A 229 14.50 -4.35 -12.16
C MET A 229 15.95 -4.84 -12.13
N ALA A 230 16.53 -5.01 -10.94
CA ALA A 230 17.89 -5.47 -10.75
C ALA A 230 18.10 -6.92 -11.24
N VAL A 231 17.19 -7.85 -10.90
CA VAL A 231 17.28 -9.22 -11.42
C VAL A 231 17.03 -9.29 -12.93
N ALA A 232 16.24 -8.38 -13.51
CA ALA A 232 16.10 -8.27 -14.95
C ALA A 232 17.40 -7.80 -15.63
N ALA A 233 18.08 -6.81 -15.05
CA ALA A 233 19.39 -6.33 -15.51
C ALA A 233 20.47 -7.43 -15.41
N LEU A 234 20.54 -8.11 -14.26
CA LEU A 234 21.42 -9.25 -14.02
C LEU A 234 21.17 -10.38 -15.02
N ASN A 235 19.90 -10.71 -15.25
CA ASN A 235 19.53 -11.76 -16.19
C ASN A 235 19.97 -11.44 -17.63
N ARG A 236 19.87 -10.18 -18.05
CA ARG A 236 20.44 -9.73 -19.34
C ARG A 236 21.95 -9.93 -19.36
N ALA A 237 22.67 -9.48 -18.33
CA ALA A 237 24.13 -9.61 -18.26
C ALA A 237 24.59 -11.09 -18.30
N LEU A 238 23.91 -11.98 -17.57
CA LEU A 238 24.20 -13.42 -17.58
C LEU A 238 23.88 -14.09 -18.92
N ARG A 239 22.81 -13.65 -19.60
CA ARG A 239 22.47 -14.12 -20.95
C ARG A 239 23.56 -13.74 -21.95
N GLU A 240 24.02 -12.50 -21.92
CA GLU A 240 25.09 -11.99 -22.77
C GLU A 240 26.43 -12.71 -22.50
N ALA A 241 26.73 -12.99 -21.23
CA ALA A 241 27.88 -13.80 -20.83
C ALA A 241 27.75 -15.30 -21.16
N GLY A 242 26.60 -15.74 -21.70
CA GLY A 242 26.36 -17.12 -22.10
C GLY A 242 26.11 -18.10 -20.96
N TRP A 243 25.82 -17.62 -19.75
CA TRP A 243 25.56 -18.45 -18.55
C TRP A 243 24.43 -19.47 -18.77
N PHE A 244 23.39 -19.07 -19.52
CA PHE A 244 22.21 -19.86 -19.82
C PHE A 244 22.34 -20.74 -21.07
N LYS A 245 23.52 -20.85 -21.70
CA LYS A 245 23.71 -21.81 -22.81
C LYS A 245 23.60 -23.27 -22.35
N ALA A 246 23.94 -23.53 -21.09
CA ALA A 246 23.92 -24.86 -20.48
C ALA A 246 22.90 -24.99 -19.32
N ARG A 247 22.07 -23.96 -19.11
CA ARG A 247 21.15 -23.86 -17.96
C ARG A 247 19.84 -23.22 -18.42
N PRO A 248 18.68 -23.61 -17.86
CA PRO A 248 17.43 -22.93 -18.16
C PRO A 248 17.51 -21.48 -17.69
N GLU A 249 17.05 -20.56 -18.53
CA GLU A 249 16.95 -19.16 -18.17
C GLU A 249 15.77 -18.94 -17.18
N PRO A 250 15.97 -18.19 -16.08
CA PRO A 250 14.92 -17.92 -15.11
C PRO A 250 13.69 -17.22 -15.72
N ASN A 251 12.49 -17.68 -15.33
CA ASN A 251 11.24 -17.01 -15.68
C ASN A 251 10.99 -15.81 -14.74
N LEU A 252 11.43 -14.62 -15.16
CA LEU A 252 11.26 -13.40 -14.36
C LEU A 252 9.79 -13.04 -14.09
N LEU A 253 8.87 -13.33 -15.01
CA LEU A 253 7.45 -13.00 -14.81
C LEU A 253 6.87 -13.70 -13.59
N ALA A 254 7.40 -14.86 -13.20
CA ALA A 254 6.98 -15.58 -12.00
C ALA A 254 7.36 -14.88 -10.68
N LEU A 255 8.13 -13.79 -10.73
CA LEU A 255 8.53 -12.99 -9.56
C LEU A 255 7.64 -11.74 -9.36
N LEU A 256 6.72 -11.45 -10.30
CA LEU A 256 5.89 -10.25 -10.25
C LEU A 256 4.87 -10.29 -9.10
N ASP A 257 4.47 -11.46 -8.62
CA ASP A 257 3.58 -11.57 -7.46
C ASP A 257 4.26 -11.03 -6.19
N LEU A 258 5.56 -11.29 -6.02
CA LEU A 258 6.39 -10.72 -4.94
C LEU A 258 6.59 -9.22 -5.11
N ALA A 259 6.92 -8.74 -6.32
CA ALA A 259 7.08 -7.32 -6.59
C ALA A 259 5.78 -6.53 -6.33
N ALA A 260 4.64 -7.07 -6.77
CA ALA A 260 3.33 -6.47 -6.53
C ALA A 260 2.98 -6.46 -5.03
N LEU A 261 3.34 -7.51 -4.30
CA LEU A 261 3.11 -7.59 -2.87
C LEU A 261 3.92 -6.53 -2.10
N GLY A 262 5.21 -6.37 -2.41
CA GLY A 262 6.04 -5.30 -1.84
C GLY A 262 5.47 -3.91 -2.13
N LEU A 263 5.24 -3.60 -3.41
CA LEU A 263 4.65 -2.31 -3.86
C LEU A 263 3.36 -1.95 -3.13
N VAL A 264 2.43 -2.91 -2.98
CA VAL A 264 1.14 -2.65 -2.33
C VAL A 264 1.28 -2.55 -0.81
N CYS A 265 2.11 -3.39 -0.20
CA CYS A 265 2.28 -3.38 1.26
C CYS A 265 3.08 -2.18 1.77
N ASP A 266 3.94 -1.63 0.93
CA ASP A 266 4.66 -0.38 1.20
C ASP A 266 3.87 0.88 0.76
N VAL A 267 2.62 0.70 0.33
CA VAL A 267 1.68 1.81 0.07
C VAL A 267 2.20 2.73 -1.05
N MET A 268 2.93 2.17 -2.02
CA MET A 268 3.47 2.94 -3.14
C MET A 268 2.37 3.48 -4.06
N PRO A 269 2.56 4.66 -4.67
CA PRO A 269 1.65 5.17 -5.69
C PRO A 269 1.50 4.18 -6.86
N ILE A 270 0.29 3.69 -7.09
CA ILE A 270 -0.08 2.76 -8.15
C ILE A 270 -0.27 3.54 -9.47
N THR A 271 0.84 4.10 -9.95
CA THR A 271 0.96 4.86 -11.21
C THR A 271 2.13 4.28 -12.03
N GLY A 272 2.28 4.71 -13.30
CA GLY A 272 3.42 4.34 -14.14
C GLY A 272 3.78 2.84 -14.13
N LEU A 273 5.06 2.52 -13.94
CA LEU A 273 5.54 1.15 -13.89
C LEU A 273 5.03 0.36 -12.67
N ALA A 274 4.91 0.99 -11.51
CA ALA A 274 4.36 0.36 -10.30
C ALA A 274 2.94 -0.19 -10.56
N ARG A 275 2.08 0.58 -11.24
CA ARG A 275 0.74 0.13 -11.67
C ARG A 275 0.80 -1.12 -12.53
N VAL A 276 1.72 -1.15 -13.49
CA VAL A 276 1.88 -2.28 -14.43
C VAL A 276 2.39 -3.52 -13.70
N MET A 277 3.37 -3.36 -12.82
CA MET A 277 3.89 -4.45 -11.98
C MET A 277 2.81 -5.03 -11.07
N VAL A 278 2.03 -4.18 -10.39
CA VAL A 278 0.92 -4.63 -9.55
C VAL A 278 -0.14 -5.35 -10.38
N ALA A 279 -0.55 -4.78 -11.52
CA ALA A 279 -1.58 -5.39 -12.37
C ALA A 279 -1.15 -6.77 -12.91
N GLN A 280 0.11 -6.91 -13.32
CA GLN A 280 0.64 -8.20 -13.80
C GLN A 280 0.92 -9.16 -12.65
N GLY A 281 1.43 -8.69 -11.52
CA GLY A 281 1.66 -9.50 -10.33
C GLY A 281 0.38 -10.07 -9.74
N LEU A 282 -0.75 -9.35 -9.80
CA LEU A 282 -2.06 -9.88 -9.41
C LEU A 282 -2.50 -11.05 -10.31
N LYS A 283 -2.21 -10.98 -11.62
CA LYS A 283 -2.47 -12.10 -12.55
C LYS A 283 -1.61 -13.30 -12.21
N VAL A 284 -0.31 -13.07 -11.94
CA VAL A 284 0.65 -14.13 -11.54
C VAL A 284 0.24 -14.77 -10.21
N LEU A 285 -0.16 -13.97 -9.22
CA LEU A 285 -0.67 -14.49 -7.96
C LEU A 285 -1.93 -15.34 -8.17
N GLY A 286 -2.85 -14.92 -9.03
CA GLY A 286 -4.06 -15.67 -9.37
C GLY A 286 -3.80 -17.02 -10.03
N GLN A 287 -2.66 -17.17 -10.71
CA GLN A 287 -2.22 -18.46 -11.28
C GLN A 287 -1.67 -19.43 -10.21
N GLY A 288 -1.23 -18.91 -9.05
CA GLY A 288 -0.80 -19.71 -7.92
C GLY A 288 0.52 -20.46 -8.13
N GLY A 289 1.44 -19.89 -8.92
CA GLY A 289 2.76 -20.48 -9.19
C GLY A 289 3.75 -20.43 -8.02
N ASN A 290 3.60 -19.45 -7.11
CA ASN A 290 4.36 -19.39 -5.87
C ASN A 290 3.66 -20.23 -4.77
N PRO A 291 4.23 -21.38 -4.36
CA PRO A 291 3.55 -22.29 -3.43
C PRO A 291 3.35 -21.69 -2.03
N GLY A 292 4.24 -20.80 -1.59
CA GLY A 292 4.13 -20.12 -0.30
C GLY A 292 2.98 -19.12 -0.27
N LEU A 293 2.90 -18.26 -1.29
CA LEU A 293 1.77 -17.32 -1.43
C LEU A 293 0.45 -18.05 -1.63
N LYS A 294 0.44 -19.17 -2.36
CA LYS A 294 -0.75 -20.02 -2.51
C LYS A 294 -1.23 -20.57 -1.17
N ALA A 295 -0.32 -21.11 -0.34
CA ALA A 295 -0.65 -21.61 0.99
C ALA A 295 -1.18 -20.49 1.89
N LEU A 296 -0.54 -19.31 1.87
CA LEU A 296 -0.97 -18.16 2.65
C LEU A 296 -2.33 -17.62 2.20
N ALA A 297 -2.58 -17.55 0.89
CA ALA A 297 -3.86 -17.10 0.34
C ALA A 297 -5.02 -18.02 0.72
N ALA A 298 -4.79 -19.34 0.62
CA ALA A 298 -5.76 -20.34 1.07
C ALA A 298 -6.06 -20.17 2.57
N ARG A 299 -5.01 -20.03 3.41
CA ARG A 299 -5.19 -19.84 4.85
C ARG A 299 -5.85 -18.51 5.21
N ALA A 300 -5.56 -17.46 4.44
CA ALA A 300 -6.14 -16.14 4.63
C ALA A 300 -7.60 -16.05 4.19
N GLY A 301 -8.13 -17.07 3.52
CA GLY A 301 -9.51 -17.08 3.02
C GLY A 301 -9.69 -16.19 1.79
N VAL A 302 -8.65 -15.98 1.00
CA VAL A 302 -8.75 -15.27 -0.29
C VAL A 302 -9.65 -16.08 -1.22
N LYS A 303 -10.66 -15.43 -1.80
CA LYS A 303 -11.61 -16.02 -2.75
C LYS A 303 -11.61 -15.20 -4.03
N GLY A 304 -11.91 -15.84 -5.16
CA GLY A 304 -11.98 -15.16 -6.45
C GLY A 304 -10.63 -14.64 -6.94
N ALA A 305 -10.68 -13.67 -7.85
CA ALA A 305 -9.48 -13.06 -8.42
C ALA A 305 -8.76 -12.18 -7.36
N PRO A 306 -7.43 -12.30 -7.19
CA PRO A 306 -6.69 -11.42 -6.30
C PRO A 306 -6.79 -9.96 -6.72
N SER A 307 -6.71 -9.07 -5.73
CA SER A 307 -6.74 -7.62 -5.92
C SER A 307 -5.76 -6.97 -4.96
N ALA A 308 -5.46 -5.68 -5.14
CA ALA A 308 -4.60 -4.93 -4.22
C ALA A 308 -5.12 -5.00 -2.76
N TYR A 309 -6.45 -5.14 -2.57
CA TYR A 309 -7.03 -5.37 -1.24
C TYR A 309 -6.52 -6.67 -0.61
N HIS A 310 -6.47 -7.77 -1.37
CA HIS A 310 -5.97 -9.05 -0.88
C HIS A 310 -4.49 -8.98 -0.48
N LEU A 311 -3.67 -8.27 -1.26
CA LEU A 311 -2.26 -8.04 -0.93
C LEU A 311 -2.13 -7.21 0.35
N GLY A 312 -2.71 -6.00 0.37
CA GLY A 312 -2.51 -5.02 1.45
C GLY A 312 -3.22 -5.35 2.77
N PHE A 313 -4.34 -6.06 2.74
CA PHE A 313 -5.19 -6.28 3.94
C PHE A 313 -5.32 -7.74 4.37
N LEU A 314 -4.92 -8.71 3.54
CA LEU A 314 -4.98 -10.13 3.92
C LEU A 314 -3.59 -10.76 3.97
N LEU A 315 -2.82 -10.75 2.88
CA LEU A 315 -1.52 -11.41 2.81
C LEU A 315 -0.44 -10.62 3.55
N GLY A 316 -0.29 -9.33 3.21
CA GLY A 316 0.68 -8.42 3.80
C GLY A 316 0.67 -8.40 5.33
N PRO A 317 -0.48 -8.21 6.00
CA PRO A 317 -0.55 -8.20 7.46
C PRO A 317 -0.07 -9.49 8.12
N ARG A 318 -0.25 -10.65 7.47
CA ARG A 318 0.21 -11.95 7.98
C ARG A 318 1.72 -12.10 7.88
N LEU A 319 2.32 -11.63 6.79
CA LEU A 319 3.77 -11.59 6.63
C LEU A 319 4.39 -10.57 7.60
N ASN A 320 3.84 -9.36 7.67
CA ASN A 320 4.28 -8.30 8.58
C ASN A 320 4.13 -8.65 10.06
N ALA A 321 3.20 -9.54 10.44
CA ALA A 321 3.08 -10.00 11.82
C ALA A 321 4.37 -10.69 12.29
N ALA A 322 5.08 -11.38 11.39
CA ALA A 322 6.37 -11.99 11.70
C ALA A 322 7.39 -10.95 12.17
N GLY A 323 7.59 -9.84 11.45
CA GLY A 323 8.53 -8.79 11.85
C GLY A 323 8.06 -7.89 13.01
N ARG A 324 6.78 -7.99 13.43
CA ARG A 324 6.23 -7.16 14.52
C ARG A 324 6.24 -7.84 15.87
N ILE A 325 5.99 -9.15 15.92
CA ILE A 325 5.86 -9.91 17.18
C ILE A 325 6.65 -11.23 17.18
N GLY A 326 7.51 -11.47 16.18
CA GLY A 326 8.40 -12.63 16.10
C GLY A 326 9.59 -12.38 15.17
N HIS A 327 9.99 -13.38 14.38
CA HIS A 327 11.12 -13.25 13.44
C HIS A 327 10.67 -13.22 11.98
N ALA A 328 11.11 -12.20 11.23
CA ALA A 328 10.83 -12.00 9.80
C ALA A 328 11.27 -13.18 8.91
N ARG A 329 12.24 -13.98 9.36
CA ARG A 329 12.68 -15.21 8.68
C ARG A 329 11.54 -16.17 8.33
N LEU A 330 10.47 -16.21 9.12
CA LEU A 330 9.30 -17.06 8.82
C LEU A 330 8.59 -16.64 7.53
N ALA A 331 8.49 -15.33 7.28
CA ALA A 331 7.92 -14.79 6.06
C ALA A 331 8.83 -15.13 4.86
N LEU A 332 10.15 -14.96 5.01
CA LEU A 332 11.10 -15.35 3.97
C LEU A 332 11.01 -16.85 3.63
N GLU A 333 11.05 -17.73 4.63
CA GLU A 333 10.94 -19.18 4.44
C GLU A 333 9.65 -19.58 3.71
N LEU A 334 8.53 -18.89 4.01
CA LEU A 334 7.28 -19.10 3.29
C LEU A 334 7.43 -18.68 1.83
N LEU A 335 7.97 -17.49 1.54
CA LEU A 335 8.04 -16.94 0.18
C LEU A 335 9.03 -17.67 -0.73
N THR A 336 10.05 -18.33 -0.17
CA THR A 336 11.12 -19.01 -0.94
C THR A 336 11.06 -20.53 -0.86
N GLY A 337 10.28 -21.11 0.07
CA GLY A 337 10.20 -22.55 0.26
C GLY A 337 9.44 -23.29 -0.86
N ALA A 338 9.60 -24.62 -0.87
CA ALA A 338 8.98 -25.51 -1.87
C ALA A 338 8.19 -26.69 -1.26
N ASP A 339 8.49 -27.13 -0.02
CA ASP A 339 7.80 -28.25 0.61
C ASP A 339 6.36 -27.87 1.03
N PRO A 340 5.32 -28.48 0.44
CA PRO A 340 3.93 -28.11 0.73
C PRO A 340 3.55 -28.26 2.21
N ALA A 341 4.06 -29.29 2.90
CA ALA A 341 3.73 -29.52 4.30
C ALA A 341 4.31 -28.42 5.20
N ARG A 342 5.61 -28.11 5.02
CA ARG A 342 6.27 -27.00 5.70
C ARG A 342 5.61 -25.65 5.40
N LEU A 343 5.27 -25.37 4.14
CA LEU A 343 4.64 -24.12 3.73
C LEU A 343 3.24 -23.95 4.34
N SER A 344 2.45 -25.03 4.42
CA SER A 344 1.15 -25.01 5.11
C SER A 344 1.32 -24.68 6.60
N ALA A 345 2.29 -25.32 7.28
CA ALA A 345 2.57 -25.04 8.69
C ALA A 345 3.06 -23.60 8.92
N LEU A 346 3.90 -23.07 8.02
CA LEU A 346 4.34 -21.66 8.07
C LEU A 346 3.17 -20.70 7.86
N ALA A 347 2.29 -20.97 6.89
CA ALA A 347 1.10 -20.16 6.65
C ALA A 347 0.14 -20.14 7.85
N GLU A 348 -0.06 -21.28 8.52
CA GLU A 348 -0.82 -21.36 9.78
C GLU A 348 -0.16 -20.51 10.86
N ARG A 349 1.15 -20.66 11.06
CA ARG A 349 1.88 -19.91 12.09
C ARG A 349 1.78 -18.40 11.88
N LEU A 350 1.98 -17.92 10.66
CA LEU A 350 1.83 -16.50 10.30
C LEU A 350 0.39 -16.01 10.51
N HIS A 351 -0.60 -16.87 10.28
CA HIS A 351 -2.00 -16.53 10.54
C HIS A 351 -2.29 -16.36 12.04
N VAL A 352 -1.80 -17.28 12.88
CA VAL A 352 -1.91 -17.19 14.35
C VAL A 352 -1.22 -15.92 14.86
N MET A 353 0.02 -15.66 14.44
CA MET A 353 0.75 -14.44 14.81
C MET A 353 0.01 -13.16 14.40
N ASN A 354 -0.62 -13.14 13.22
CA ASN A 354 -1.44 -12.00 12.84
C ASN A 354 -2.65 -11.81 13.76
N ALA A 355 -3.30 -12.90 14.19
CA ALA A 355 -4.43 -12.82 15.12
C ALA A 355 -3.99 -12.30 16.50
N GLU A 356 -2.85 -12.78 17.02
CA GLU A 356 -2.25 -12.28 18.27
C GLU A 356 -1.94 -10.77 18.17
N ARG A 357 -1.28 -10.36 17.07
CA ARG A 357 -1.00 -8.95 16.81
C ARG A 357 -2.30 -8.12 16.74
N GLN A 358 -3.36 -8.62 16.12
CA GLN A 358 -4.66 -7.93 16.08
C GLN A 358 -5.29 -7.77 17.46
N ALA A 359 -5.16 -8.79 18.32
CA ALA A 359 -5.65 -8.73 19.69
C ALA A 359 -4.90 -7.64 20.51
N ILE A 360 -3.57 -7.60 20.41
CA ILE A 360 -2.74 -6.57 21.05
C ILE A 360 -3.11 -5.18 20.51
N GLU A 361 -3.21 -5.02 19.19
CA GLU A 361 -3.60 -3.77 18.54
C GLU A 361 -4.98 -3.28 19.00
N THR A 362 -5.94 -4.20 19.17
CA THR A 362 -7.31 -3.86 19.60
C THR A 362 -7.32 -3.39 21.05
N ALA A 363 -6.64 -4.10 21.95
CA ALA A 363 -6.53 -3.69 23.35
C ALA A 363 -5.88 -2.30 23.50
N VAL A 364 -4.75 -2.07 22.82
CA VAL A 364 -4.06 -0.77 22.84
C VAL A 364 -4.95 0.34 22.25
N LEU A 365 -5.71 0.06 21.20
CA LEU A 365 -6.62 1.03 20.61
C LEU A 365 -7.77 1.39 21.54
N GLU A 366 -8.40 0.41 22.18
CA GLU A 366 -9.49 0.63 23.14
C GLU A 366 -9.00 1.48 24.31
N ASP A 367 -7.84 1.17 24.88
CA ASP A 367 -7.23 1.95 25.96
C ASP A 367 -6.87 3.37 25.51
N ALA A 368 -6.28 3.52 24.31
CA ALA A 368 -5.92 4.82 23.77
C ALA A 368 -7.16 5.69 23.48
N ILE A 369 -8.23 5.11 22.94
CA ILE A 369 -9.51 5.80 22.76
C ILE A 369 -10.06 6.22 24.12
N ALA A 370 -10.12 5.32 25.10
CA ALA A 370 -10.61 5.63 26.43
C ALA A 370 -9.81 6.76 27.09
N GLN A 371 -8.48 6.77 26.92
CA GLN A 371 -7.61 7.85 27.37
C GLN A 371 -7.97 9.18 26.70
N VAL A 372 -8.08 9.21 25.36
CA VAL A 372 -8.37 10.41 24.57
C VAL A 372 -9.74 11.00 24.90
N GLU A 373 -10.76 10.16 25.07
CA GLU A 373 -12.11 10.61 25.44
C GLU A 373 -12.12 11.17 26.88
N ARG A 374 -11.49 10.46 27.83
CA ARG A 374 -11.45 10.86 29.24
C ARG A 374 -10.72 12.18 29.47
N THR A 375 -9.64 12.44 28.73
CA THR A 375 -8.85 13.68 28.89
C THR A 375 -9.37 14.86 28.07
N GLY A 376 -10.40 14.65 27.23
CA GLY A 376 -10.86 15.66 26.28
C GLY A 376 -9.89 15.92 25.13
N ALA A 377 -8.84 15.09 24.96
CA ALA A 377 -7.84 15.28 23.92
C ALA A 377 -8.40 15.17 22.49
N HIS A 378 -9.63 14.64 22.32
CA HIS A 378 -10.35 14.65 21.06
C HIS A 378 -10.72 16.06 20.58
N GLU A 379 -10.56 17.11 21.40
CA GLU A 379 -10.72 18.50 20.99
C GLU A 379 -9.40 19.13 20.51
N SER A 380 -8.26 18.63 20.99
CA SER A 380 -6.91 19.11 20.68
C SER A 380 -6.57 19.08 19.18
N SER A 381 -5.54 19.83 18.78
CA SER A 381 -5.03 19.83 17.40
C SER A 381 -4.33 18.50 17.06
N VAL A 382 -3.61 17.93 18.03
CA VAL A 382 -2.87 16.68 17.87
C VAL A 382 -3.29 15.70 18.97
N ILE A 383 -3.64 14.47 18.56
CA ILE A 383 -3.98 13.39 19.47
C ILE A 383 -2.68 12.77 19.98
N VAL A 384 -2.44 12.78 21.28
CA VAL A 384 -1.31 12.07 21.89
C VAL A 384 -1.85 11.11 22.95
N ALA A 385 -1.57 9.82 22.75
CA ALA A 385 -1.92 8.76 23.69
C ALA A 385 -0.64 8.07 24.16
N ALA A 386 -0.54 7.77 25.45
CA ALA A 386 0.62 7.12 26.04
C ALA A 386 0.18 6.15 27.14
N GLY A 387 0.72 4.92 27.09
CA GLY A 387 0.34 3.86 28.03
C GLY A 387 1.49 2.90 28.33
N GLU A 388 1.45 2.32 29.54
CA GLU A 388 2.43 1.35 30.01
C GLU A 388 2.32 0.03 29.23
N GLY A 389 3.45 -0.52 28.79
CA GLY A 389 3.48 -1.85 28.17
C GLY A 389 2.82 -1.95 26.80
N TRP A 390 2.42 -0.82 26.19
CA TRP A 390 1.91 -0.84 24.82
C TRP A 390 3.02 -1.23 23.83
N HIS A 391 2.78 -2.30 23.09
CA HIS A 391 3.81 -2.95 22.30
C HIS A 391 4.29 -2.06 21.12
N PRO A 392 5.60 -1.77 20.97
CA PRO A 392 6.13 -0.92 19.89
C PRO A 392 5.78 -1.40 18.48
N GLY A 393 5.59 -2.71 18.31
CA GLY A 393 5.15 -3.32 17.05
C GLY A 393 3.73 -2.94 16.60
N VAL A 394 2.86 -2.39 17.46
CA VAL A 394 1.47 -2.04 17.11
C VAL A 394 1.14 -0.54 17.19
N ILE A 395 1.90 0.26 17.94
CA ILE A 395 1.60 1.68 18.19
C ILE A 395 1.42 2.52 16.91
N GLY A 396 2.17 2.21 15.84
CA GLY A 396 2.04 2.90 14.56
C GLY A 396 0.70 2.63 13.85
N VAL A 397 0.14 1.44 14.02
CA VAL A 397 -1.18 1.08 13.47
C VAL A 397 -2.29 1.75 14.28
N VAL A 398 -2.15 1.74 15.61
CA VAL A 398 -3.07 2.43 16.52
C VAL A 398 -3.09 3.93 16.24
N ALA A 399 -1.94 4.57 16.04
CA ALA A 399 -1.85 5.98 15.65
C ALA A 399 -2.61 6.26 14.34
N GLY A 400 -2.50 5.35 13.35
CA GLY A 400 -3.28 5.43 12.11
C GLY A 400 -4.80 5.41 12.34
N ARG A 401 -5.28 4.50 13.20
CA ARG A 401 -6.70 4.39 13.54
C ARG A 401 -7.23 5.59 14.34
N LEU A 402 -6.44 6.12 15.27
CA LEU A 402 -6.78 7.35 15.99
C LEU A 402 -6.87 8.54 15.02
N LYS A 403 -5.91 8.65 14.09
CA LYS A 403 -5.93 9.67 13.03
C LYS A 403 -7.19 9.57 12.17
N GLU A 404 -7.61 8.36 11.80
CA GLU A 404 -8.85 8.15 11.04
C GLU A 404 -10.12 8.49 11.84
N LYS A 405 -10.17 8.10 13.11
CA LYS A 405 -11.33 8.34 13.98
C LYS A 405 -11.51 9.82 14.32
N TYR A 406 -10.42 10.51 14.64
CA TYR A 406 -10.47 11.90 15.13
C TYR A 406 -10.13 12.95 14.07
N ASP A 407 -9.75 12.51 12.86
CA ASP A 407 -9.43 13.35 11.70
C ASP A 407 -8.37 14.41 12.01
N ARG A 408 -7.30 13.96 12.68
CA ARG A 408 -6.21 14.77 13.23
C ARG A 408 -4.90 13.98 13.22
N PRO A 409 -3.72 14.64 13.22
CA PRO A 409 -2.48 13.94 13.49
C PRO A 409 -2.56 13.23 14.85
N ALA A 410 -2.00 12.03 14.93
CA ALA A 410 -2.02 11.22 16.13
C ALA A 410 -0.66 10.59 16.40
N ILE A 411 -0.24 10.59 17.67
CA ILE A 411 0.95 9.92 18.18
C ILE A 411 0.54 8.95 19.30
N VAL A 412 1.02 7.72 19.21
CA VAL A 412 0.85 6.69 20.24
C VAL A 412 2.22 6.32 20.79
N ILE A 413 2.36 6.34 22.13
CA ILE A 413 3.60 6.10 22.85
C ILE A 413 3.44 4.88 23.73
N GLY A 414 4.28 3.86 23.52
CA GLY A 414 4.45 2.76 24.46
C GLY A 414 5.52 3.11 25.48
N LEU A 415 5.11 3.22 26.74
CA LEU A 415 5.99 3.52 27.87
C LEU A 415 6.55 2.23 28.48
N GLU A 416 7.84 2.27 28.80
CA GLU A 416 8.58 1.20 29.48
C GLU A 416 9.57 1.84 30.47
N GLY A 417 9.21 1.85 31.75
CA GLY A 417 10.00 2.55 32.78
C GLY A 417 10.01 4.07 32.58
N GLU A 418 11.18 4.72 32.60
CA GLU A 418 11.25 6.18 32.46
C GLU A 418 11.24 6.68 31.00
N MET A 419 11.22 5.77 30.03
CA MET A 419 11.29 6.10 28.60
C MET A 419 10.10 5.50 27.85
N GLY A 420 9.83 6.03 26.66
CA GLY A 420 8.81 5.49 25.77
C GLY A 420 9.21 5.63 24.31
N LYS A 421 8.78 4.65 23.50
CA LYS A 421 8.89 4.68 22.04
C LYS A 421 7.54 5.09 21.46
N GLY A 422 7.54 6.07 20.56
CA GLY A 422 6.34 6.63 19.94
C GLY A 422 6.32 6.46 18.43
N SER A 423 5.12 6.32 17.87
CA SER A 423 4.89 6.39 16.43
C SER A 423 3.72 7.33 16.12
N GLY A 424 3.92 8.19 15.12
CA GLY A 424 2.97 9.20 14.69
C GLY A 424 2.45 8.97 13.28
N ARG A 425 1.20 9.40 13.02
CA ARG A 425 0.57 9.48 11.69
C ARG A 425 -0.09 10.84 11.54
N SER A 426 0.11 11.48 10.39
CA SER A 426 -0.41 12.82 10.11
C SER A 426 -1.62 12.80 9.16
N ILE A 427 -2.23 13.96 8.96
CA ILE A 427 -3.22 14.25 7.92
C ILE A 427 -2.59 15.10 6.80
N ALA A 428 -3.22 15.10 5.62
CA ALA A 428 -2.73 15.89 4.49
C ALA A 428 -2.65 17.39 4.86
N GLY A 429 -1.55 18.04 4.48
CA GLY A 429 -1.31 19.44 4.80
C GLY A 429 -0.68 19.72 6.17
N VAL A 430 -0.34 18.68 6.95
CA VAL A 430 0.31 18.82 8.26
C VAL A 430 1.60 18.01 8.31
N ASP A 431 2.75 18.68 8.47
CA ASP A 431 4.07 18.03 8.52
C ASP A 431 4.44 17.59 9.95
N LEU A 432 4.12 16.34 10.28
CA LEU A 432 4.43 15.78 11.59
C LEU A 432 5.92 15.47 11.77
N GLY A 433 6.62 15.08 10.71
CA GLY A 433 8.05 14.75 10.75
C GLY A 433 8.91 15.96 11.09
N ALA A 434 8.63 17.11 10.48
CA ALA A 434 9.29 18.37 10.80
C ALA A 434 9.02 18.80 12.25
N ALA A 435 7.80 18.63 12.74
CA ALA A 435 7.45 18.93 14.14
C ALA A 435 8.21 18.04 15.14
N VAL A 436 8.32 16.74 14.88
CA VAL A 436 9.09 15.81 15.72
C VAL A 436 10.58 16.13 15.68
N THR A 437 11.12 16.48 14.52
CA THR A 437 12.52 16.91 14.38
C THR A 437 12.80 18.18 15.19
N ALA A 438 11.89 19.15 15.15
CA ALA A 438 11.99 20.37 15.95
C ALA A 438 11.91 20.08 17.46
N ALA A 439 10.98 19.22 17.90
CA ALA A 439 10.88 18.82 19.31
C ALA A 439 12.16 18.14 19.83
N LYS A 440 12.84 17.35 18.98
CA LYS A 440 14.16 16.80 19.30
C LYS A 440 15.21 17.89 19.47
N ALA A 441 15.24 18.87 18.57
CA ALA A 441 16.19 19.99 18.65
C ALA A 441 15.99 20.84 19.91
N GLU A 442 14.76 20.92 20.43
CA GLU A 442 14.43 21.59 21.70
C GLU A 442 14.69 20.73 22.96
N GLY A 443 15.21 19.52 22.80
CA GLY A 443 15.52 18.62 23.92
C GLY A 443 14.30 17.94 24.56
N LEU A 444 13.11 18.04 23.95
CA LEU A 444 11.90 17.36 24.42
C LEU A 444 11.92 15.86 24.13
N LEU A 445 12.72 15.43 23.14
CA LEU A 445 12.85 14.04 22.69
C LEU A 445 14.31 13.59 22.77
N ALA A 446 14.53 12.36 23.24
CA ALA A 446 15.85 11.73 23.21
C ALA A 446 16.25 11.34 21.77
N ALA A 447 15.28 10.91 20.97
CA ALA A 447 15.43 10.66 19.54
C ALA A 447 14.11 10.96 18.83
N GLY A 448 14.17 11.31 17.55
CA GLY A 448 12.97 11.62 16.78
C GLY A 448 13.28 12.06 15.35
N GLY A 449 12.38 11.72 14.45
CA GLY A 449 12.42 12.11 13.03
C GLY A 449 11.30 11.45 12.24
N GLY A 450 11.26 11.71 10.94
CA GLY A 450 10.29 11.11 10.03
C GLY A 450 10.02 11.98 8.81
N HIS A 451 8.88 11.73 8.19
CA HIS A 451 8.37 12.48 7.03
C HIS A 451 7.06 13.17 7.39
N ALA A 452 6.52 14.00 6.49
CA ALA A 452 5.30 14.76 6.72
C ALA A 452 4.13 13.91 7.26
N MET A 453 3.94 12.69 6.73
CA MET A 453 2.82 11.82 7.07
C MET A 453 3.06 10.82 8.21
N ALA A 454 4.31 10.64 8.66
CA ALA A 454 4.66 9.66 9.69
C ALA A 454 5.94 10.02 10.43
N ALA A 455 5.98 9.76 11.73
CA ALA A 455 7.16 10.02 12.55
C ALA A 455 7.40 8.90 13.57
N GLY A 456 8.67 8.75 13.98
CA GLY A 456 9.09 7.90 15.08
C GLY A 456 9.83 8.73 16.12
N LEU A 457 9.68 8.39 17.40
CA LEU A 457 10.31 9.13 18.49
C LEU A 457 10.63 8.26 19.71
N THR A 458 11.54 8.77 20.53
CA THR A 458 11.85 8.28 21.87
C THR A 458 11.75 9.45 22.84
N VAL A 459 10.93 9.31 23.87
CA VAL A 459 10.59 10.40 24.81
C VAL A 459 10.68 9.91 26.25
N ALA A 460 11.13 10.78 27.16
CA ALA A 460 11.08 10.50 28.59
C ALA A 460 9.63 10.59 29.08
N ARG A 461 9.21 9.73 30.02
CA ARG A 461 7.85 9.72 30.56
C ARG A 461 7.41 11.11 31.03
N ALA A 462 8.29 11.81 31.76
CA ALA A 462 8.04 13.16 32.26
C ALA A 462 7.88 14.22 31.14
N ALA A 463 8.44 13.97 29.95
CA ALA A 463 8.41 14.89 28.81
C ALA A 463 7.17 14.72 27.92
N VAL A 464 6.33 13.70 28.13
CA VAL A 464 5.14 13.44 27.29
C VAL A 464 4.17 14.62 27.30
N ALA A 465 3.90 15.22 28.46
CA ALA A 465 2.99 16.37 28.56
C ALA A 465 3.58 17.65 27.93
N PRO A 466 4.83 18.07 28.23
CA PRO A 466 5.50 19.16 27.52
C PRO A 466 5.54 18.97 26.01
N PHE A 467 5.85 17.77 25.54
CA PHE A 467 5.86 17.43 24.11
C PHE A 467 4.48 17.55 23.47
N THR A 468 3.42 17.12 24.17
CA THR A 468 2.04 17.25 23.71
C THR A 468 1.64 18.72 23.55
N ALA A 469 2.02 19.58 24.51
CA ALA A 469 1.76 21.01 24.44
C ALA A 469 2.48 21.64 23.23
N PHE A 470 3.77 21.35 23.06
CA PHE A 470 4.58 21.81 21.93
C PHE A 470 3.94 21.47 20.57
N LEU A 471 3.47 20.22 20.40
CA LEU A 471 2.82 19.80 19.16
C LEU A 471 1.52 20.55 18.89
N ASN A 472 0.70 20.77 19.90
CA ASN A 472 -0.59 21.46 19.74
C ASN A 472 -0.41 22.92 19.36
N GLU A 473 0.58 23.59 19.94
CA GLU A 473 0.96 24.95 19.58
C GLU A 473 1.50 25.01 18.15
N ARG A 474 2.50 24.18 17.83
CA ARG A 474 3.19 24.22 16.54
C ARG A 474 2.29 23.84 15.36
N LEU A 475 1.41 22.84 15.52
CA LEU A 475 0.61 22.28 14.44
C LEU A 475 -0.83 22.81 14.41
N GLY A 476 -1.23 23.64 15.38
CA GLY A 476 -2.63 24.05 15.55
C GLY A 476 -3.25 24.71 14.32
N GLU A 477 -2.57 25.70 13.74
CA GLU A 477 -3.04 26.41 12.55
C GLU A 477 -3.10 25.51 11.31
N ASP A 478 -2.08 24.67 11.12
CA ASP A 478 -2.00 23.74 9.99
C ASP A 478 -3.12 22.69 10.06
N VAL A 479 -3.39 22.14 11.25
CA VAL A 479 -4.50 21.21 11.47
C VAL A 479 -5.85 21.90 11.25
N ALA A 480 -6.03 23.12 11.76
CA ALA A 480 -7.27 23.86 11.57
C ALA A 480 -7.55 24.11 10.07
N ARG A 481 -6.53 24.53 9.33
CA ARG A 481 -6.61 24.74 7.87
C ARG A 481 -6.91 23.44 7.12
N ALA A 482 -6.21 22.35 7.44
CA ALA A 482 -6.44 21.05 6.82
C ALA A 482 -7.87 20.52 7.07
N ARG A 483 -8.42 20.73 8.28
CA ARG A 483 -9.77 20.29 8.64
C ARG A 483 -10.89 21.19 8.09
N ALA A 484 -10.60 22.46 7.83
CA ALA A 484 -11.54 23.36 7.16
C ALA A 484 -11.78 22.93 5.69
N ASP A 485 -10.75 22.39 5.03
CA ASP A 485 -10.78 22.05 3.60
C ASP A 485 -11.19 20.58 3.33
N ARG A 486 -11.98 19.99 4.23
CA ARG A 486 -12.42 18.59 4.15
C ARG A 486 -13.34 18.34 2.96
N ARG A 487 -12.74 17.86 1.87
CA ARG A 487 -13.42 17.51 0.63
C ARG A 487 -13.52 16.01 0.41
N LEU A 488 -14.59 15.59 -0.27
CA LEU A 488 -14.73 14.25 -0.84
C LEU A 488 -14.83 14.40 -2.35
N ASP A 489 -13.79 13.95 -3.07
CA ASP A 489 -13.78 14.00 -4.52
C ASP A 489 -14.72 12.93 -5.10
N ILE A 490 -15.69 13.34 -5.90
CA ILE A 490 -16.64 12.49 -6.62
C ILE A 490 -16.22 12.44 -8.09
N ASP A 491 -16.06 11.23 -8.64
CA ASP A 491 -15.64 11.02 -10.04
C ASP A 491 -16.80 11.16 -11.03
N GLY A 492 -18.05 11.08 -10.57
CA GLY A 492 -19.22 11.27 -11.42
C GLY A 492 -20.52 11.07 -10.65
N VAL A 493 -21.62 11.53 -11.25
CA VAL A 493 -22.99 11.27 -10.78
C VAL A 493 -23.67 10.41 -11.83
N VAL A 494 -24.27 9.30 -11.40
CA VAL A 494 -24.96 8.36 -12.32
C VAL A 494 -26.38 8.08 -11.83
N ALA A 495 -27.21 7.56 -12.73
CA ALA A 495 -28.54 7.08 -12.37
C ALA A 495 -28.48 5.80 -11.50
N VAL A 496 -29.53 5.54 -10.73
CA VAL A 496 -29.61 4.31 -9.92
C VAL A 496 -29.54 3.05 -10.79
N GLY A 497 -30.14 3.08 -12.00
CA GLY A 497 -30.09 1.99 -12.98
C GLY A 497 -28.68 1.66 -13.50
N ALA A 498 -27.73 2.60 -13.42
CA ALA A 498 -26.34 2.39 -13.83
C ALA A 498 -25.59 1.39 -12.93
N VAL A 499 -26.07 1.18 -11.70
CA VAL A 499 -25.44 0.25 -10.74
C VAL A 499 -25.66 -1.18 -11.19
N SER A 500 -24.78 -1.65 -12.07
CA SER A 500 -24.82 -2.94 -12.75
C SER A 500 -23.49 -3.68 -12.65
N GLY A 501 -23.50 -5.00 -12.83
CA GLY A 501 -22.26 -5.78 -12.88
C GLY A 501 -21.36 -5.45 -14.06
N GLU A 502 -21.95 -4.97 -15.16
CA GLU A 502 -21.21 -4.49 -16.33
C GLU A 502 -20.38 -3.26 -15.97
N LEU A 503 -21.02 -2.23 -15.38
CA LEU A 503 -20.31 -1.04 -14.93
C LEU A 503 -19.26 -1.38 -13.87
N ALA A 504 -19.58 -2.28 -12.93
CA ALA A 504 -18.63 -2.76 -11.93
C ALA A 504 -17.39 -3.42 -12.58
N ALA A 505 -17.57 -4.27 -13.58
CA ALA A 505 -16.48 -4.92 -14.31
C ALA A 505 -15.64 -3.91 -15.11
N MET A 506 -16.26 -2.89 -15.72
CA MET A 506 -15.53 -1.80 -16.38
C MET A 506 -14.71 -0.97 -15.40
N ILE A 507 -15.26 -0.68 -14.21
CA ILE A 507 -14.52 -0.01 -13.12
C ILE A 507 -13.34 -0.88 -12.68
N GLU A 508 -13.54 -2.19 -12.46
CA GLU A 508 -12.44 -3.10 -12.06
C GLU A 508 -11.27 -3.09 -13.05
N ARG A 509 -11.54 -2.98 -14.36
CA ARG A 509 -10.50 -2.83 -15.41
C ARG A 509 -9.69 -1.54 -15.28
N ALA A 510 -10.25 -0.48 -14.70
CA ALA A 510 -9.51 0.76 -14.40
C ALA A 510 -8.60 0.63 -13.17
N GLY A 511 -8.74 -0.45 -12.40
CA GLY A 511 -7.80 -0.85 -11.35
C GLY A 511 -6.44 -1.32 -11.91
N PRO A 512 -5.50 -1.76 -11.07
CA PRO A 512 -5.61 -1.89 -9.62
C PRO A 512 -5.73 -0.53 -8.92
N PHE A 513 -6.47 -0.51 -7.81
CA PHE A 513 -6.73 0.70 -7.03
C PHE A 513 -5.88 0.75 -5.76
N GLY A 514 -5.46 1.95 -5.39
CA GLY A 514 -4.63 2.22 -4.22
C GLY A 514 -4.17 3.68 -4.19
N PRO A 515 -3.12 4.02 -3.42
CA PRO A 515 -2.48 5.34 -3.46
C PRO A 515 -2.15 5.74 -4.90
N GLY A 516 -2.32 7.00 -5.27
CA GLY A 516 -2.10 7.48 -6.65
C GLY A 516 -3.16 7.07 -7.69
N ASN A 517 -3.93 6.00 -7.46
CA ASN A 517 -5.08 5.62 -8.29
C ASN A 517 -6.25 5.13 -7.40
N PRO A 518 -6.97 6.03 -6.71
CA PRO A 518 -8.07 5.64 -5.85
C PRO A 518 -9.22 5.05 -6.67
N GLU A 519 -9.92 4.07 -6.11
CA GLU A 519 -11.14 3.49 -6.68
C GLU A 519 -12.18 4.59 -6.91
N PRO A 520 -12.82 4.65 -8.10
CA PRO A 520 -13.76 5.71 -8.44
C PRO A 520 -14.92 5.83 -7.44
N LEU A 521 -15.19 7.06 -7.01
CA LEU A 521 -16.37 7.39 -6.20
C LEU A 521 -17.47 7.94 -7.08
N VAL A 522 -18.66 7.39 -6.93
CA VAL A 522 -19.85 7.79 -7.67
C VAL A 522 -20.90 8.33 -6.70
N ALA A 523 -21.62 9.36 -7.12
CA ALA A 523 -22.79 9.86 -6.40
C ALA A 523 -24.09 9.37 -7.06
N LEU A 524 -25.05 8.97 -6.23
CA LEU A 524 -26.44 8.78 -6.59
C LEU A 524 -27.25 9.85 -5.88
N THR A 525 -28.01 10.64 -6.65
CA THR A 525 -28.68 11.83 -6.13
C THR A 525 -30.18 11.64 -6.05
N ASN A 526 -30.81 12.22 -5.02
CA ASN A 526 -32.26 12.25 -4.87
C ASN A 526 -32.92 10.85 -4.85
N VAL A 527 -32.26 9.88 -4.18
CA VAL A 527 -32.73 8.50 -4.08
C VAL A 527 -33.43 8.26 -2.75
N ARG A 528 -34.35 7.31 -2.68
CA ARG A 528 -34.91 6.82 -1.41
C ARG A 528 -34.10 5.65 -0.89
N SER A 529 -33.69 5.70 0.37
CA SER A 529 -33.21 4.53 1.10
C SER A 529 -34.42 3.73 1.59
N VAL A 530 -34.70 2.60 0.94
CA VAL A 530 -35.81 1.72 1.29
C VAL A 530 -35.31 0.41 1.88
N ARG A 531 -36.10 -0.19 2.79
CA ARG A 531 -35.75 -1.43 3.49
C ARG A 531 -34.38 -1.36 4.20
N ALA A 532 -34.00 -0.17 4.67
CA ALA A 532 -32.77 0.03 5.42
C ALA A 532 -32.85 -0.72 6.75
N ARG A 533 -31.84 -1.54 7.03
CA ARG A 533 -31.73 -2.30 8.28
C ARG A 533 -30.28 -2.44 8.70
N THR A 534 -30.05 -2.40 10.01
CA THR A 534 -28.75 -2.73 10.58
C THR A 534 -28.49 -4.24 10.44
N VAL A 535 -27.27 -4.62 10.06
CA VAL A 535 -26.83 -6.00 9.90
C VAL A 535 -25.44 -6.18 10.53
N GLY A 536 -25.22 -7.35 11.14
CA GLY A 536 -23.93 -7.70 11.74
C GLY A 536 -23.46 -6.68 12.79
N SER A 537 -22.18 -6.32 12.74
CA SER A 537 -21.49 -5.40 13.65
C SER A 537 -21.57 -3.94 13.16
N GLY A 538 -22.78 -3.36 13.17
CA GLY A 538 -22.97 -1.93 12.90
C GLY A 538 -22.93 -1.53 11.42
N HIS A 539 -23.29 -2.42 10.50
CA HIS A 539 -23.45 -2.10 9.07
C HIS A 539 -24.92 -1.80 8.75
N VAL A 540 -25.21 -1.04 7.69
CA VAL A 540 -26.58 -0.84 7.20
C VAL A 540 -26.70 -1.41 5.80
N SER A 541 -27.65 -2.32 5.58
CA SER A 541 -28.04 -2.79 4.25
C SER A 541 -29.35 -2.14 3.85
N CYS A 542 -29.42 -1.63 2.63
CA CYS A 542 -30.63 -1.00 2.08
C CYS A 542 -30.77 -1.25 0.58
N LEU A 543 -31.89 -0.79 0.03
CA LEU A 543 -32.13 -0.66 -1.39
C LEU A 543 -32.27 0.84 -1.70
N LEU A 544 -31.52 1.33 -2.67
CA LEU A 544 -31.64 2.69 -3.17
C LEU A 544 -32.62 2.67 -4.33
N ALA A 545 -33.65 3.54 -4.30
CA ALA A 545 -34.69 3.57 -5.32
C ALA A 545 -34.89 5.00 -5.86
N ASN A 546 -35.06 5.15 -7.17
CA ASN A 546 -35.49 6.41 -7.77
C ASN A 546 -37.02 6.45 -7.96
N ASP A 547 -37.52 7.52 -8.59
CA ASP A 547 -38.95 7.70 -8.86
C ASP A 547 -39.49 6.86 -10.01
N SER A 548 -38.61 6.47 -10.93
CA SER A 548 -38.93 5.59 -12.06
C SER A 548 -39.06 4.12 -11.67
N GLY A 549 -38.75 3.77 -10.41
CA GLY A 549 -38.82 2.40 -9.89
C GLY A 549 -37.55 1.57 -10.09
N GLU A 550 -36.49 2.16 -10.63
CA GLU A 550 -35.17 1.52 -10.70
C GLU A 550 -34.56 1.43 -9.31
N THR A 551 -33.83 0.33 -9.06
CA THR A 551 -33.28 0.07 -7.74
C THR A 551 -31.86 -0.48 -7.78
N ALA A 552 -31.07 -0.12 -6.78
CA ALA A 552 -29.72 -0.63 -6.57
C ALA A 552 -29.57 -1.15 -5.15
N ARG A 553 -28.98 -2.33 -4.96
CA ARG A 553 -28.66 -2.82 -3.61
C ARG A 553 -27.48 -2.03 -3.07
N ALA A 554 -27.55 -1.68 -1.79
CA ALA A 554 -26.50 -0.92 -1.15
C ALA A 554 -26.17 -1.44 0.26
N VAL A 555 -24.93 -1.17 0.67
CA VAL A 555 -24.43 -1.43 2.00
C VAL A 555 -23.53 -0.28 2.46
N ALA A 556 -23.72 0.15 3.69
CA ALA A 556 -22.81 1.04 4.41
C ALA A 556 -22.12 0.24 5.51
N PHE A 557 -20.81 0.08 5.42
CA PHE A 557 -20.03 -0.59 6.46
C PHE A 557 -19.73 0.38 7.59
N ARG A 558 -19.79 -0.11 8.83
CA ARG A 558 -19.60 0.67 10.07
C ARG A 558 -20.42 1.96 10.08
N ALA A 559 -21.68 1.87 9.64
CA ALA A 559 -22.55 3.01 9.43
C ALA A 559 -22.93 3.75 10.72
N GLU A 560 -22.74 3.15 11.89
CA GLU A 560 -22.94 3.83 13.18
C GLU A 560 -21.89 4.92 13.42
N GLU A 561 -20.69 4.76 12.85
CA GLU A 561 -19.65 5.79 12.84
C GLU A 561 -20.07 6.94 11.90
N ALA A 562 -19.85 8.19 12.32
CA ALA A 562 -20.16 9.40 11.53
C ALA A 562 -21.65 9.59 11.12
N GLY A 563 -22.61 8.97 11.83
CA GLY A 563 -24.04 9.28 11.66
C GLY A 563 -24.69 8.78 10.35
N LEU A 564 -23.98 7.95 9.57
CA LEU A 564 -24.46 7.44 8.29
C LEU A 564 -25.72 6.57 8.46
N ALA A 565 -25.75 5.74 9.51
CA ALA A 565 -26.91 4.92 9.85
C ALA A 565 -28.14 5.78 10.11
N ALA A 566 -28.00 6.89 10.83
CA ALA A 566 -29.10 7.80 11.12
C ALA A 566 -29.68 8.42 9.84
N ILE A 567 -28.84 8.79 8.87
CA ILE A 567 -29.30 9.32 7.58
C ILE A 567 -30.03 8.23 6.77
N LEU A 568 -29.45 7.03 6.68
CA LEU A 568 -29.98 5.95 5.82
C LEU A 568 -31.27 5.31 6.37
N THR A 569 -31.46 5.33 7.69
CA THR A 569 -32.63 4.72 8.36
C THR A 569 -33.76 5.69 8.67
N ALA A 570 -33.50 7.00 8.67
CA ALA A 570 -34.53 8.02 8.92
C ALA A 570 -35.66 8.05 7.88
N GLY A 571 -35.48 7.37 6.74
CA GLY A 571 -36.39 7.45 5.60
C GLY A 571 -36.23 8.78 4.84
N GLY A 572 -37.07 8.99 3.83
CA GLY A 572 -37.01 10.15 2.95
C GLY A 572 -36.00 10.02 1.82
N ARG A 573 -35.63 11.15 1.22
CA ARG A 573 -34.69 11.22 0.09
C ARG A 573 -33.30 11.57 0.58
N VAL A 574 -32.31 10.97 -0.06
CA VAL A 574 -30.90 11.11 0.27
C VAL A 574 -30.06 11.26 -1.00
N HIS A 575 -28.91 11.90 -0.86
CA HIS A 575 -27.79 11.76 -1.76
C HIS A 575 -26.80 10.78 -1.13
N VAL A 576 -26.27 9.84 -1.90
CA VAL A 576 -25.26 8.88 -1.42
C VAL A 576 -24.04 8.90 -2.32
N ALA A 577 -22.86 8.88 -1.72
CA ALA A 577 -21.59 8.69 -2.41
C ALA A 577 -21.06 7.32 -2.05
N GLY A 578 -20.49 6.62 -3.03
CA GLY A 578 -20.05 5.26 -2.83
C GLY A 578 -19.30 4.67 -4.00
N LYS A 579 -19.07 3.36 -3.91
CA LYS A 579 -18.34 2.56 -4.88
C LYS A 579 -19.26 1.51 -5.45
N ILE A 580 -19.18 1.28 -6.75
CA ILE A 580 -19.90 0.18 -7.41
C ILE A 580 -18.96 -1.02 -7.47
N ARG A 581 -19.38 -2.14 -6.88
CA ARG A 581 -18.59 -3.38 -6.85
C ARG A 581 -19.42 -4.58 -7.28
N ARG A 582 -18.77 -5.61 -7.81
CA ARG A 582 -19.44 -6.89 -8.09
C ARG A 582 -19.86 -7.56 -6.78
N ASP A 583 -21.02 -8.21 -6.82
CA ASP A 583 -21.57 -8.99 -5.70
C ASP A 583 -21.21 -10.47 -5.88
N ASP A 584 -20.06 -10.86 -5.31
CA ASP A 584 -19.54 -12.24 -5.39
C ASP A 584 -20.40 -13.27 -4.63
N TRP A 585 -21.35 -12.83 -3.78
CA TRP A 585 -22.16 -13.71 -2.95
C TRP A 585 -23.39 -14.26 -3.66
N ARG A 586 -23.98 -13.47 -4.56
CA ARG A 586 -25.28 -13.79 -5.18
C ARG A 586 -25.17 -14.34 -6.59
N GLY A 587 -24.00 -14.26 -7.21
CA GLY A 587 -23.76 -14.70 -8.59
C GLY A 587 -24.48 -13.83 -9.64
N ALA A 588 -24.44 -14.26 -10.90
CA ALA A 588 -25.18 -13.69 -12.04
C ALA A 588 -24.90 -12.20 -12.35
N ASP A 589 -23.64 -11.76 -12.30
CA ASP A 589 -23.23 -10.38 -12.64
C ASP A 589 -23.98 -9.29 -11.84
N ALA A 590 -24.37 -9.59 -10.61
CA ALA A 590 -24.95 -8.60 -9.71
C ALA A 590 -23.89 -7.57 -9.25
N ALA A 591 -24.33 -6.34 -8.99
CA ALA A 591 -23.52 -5.29 -8.36
C ALA A 591 -24.14 -4.83 -7.03
N GLN A 592 -23.28 -4.32 -6.15
CA GLN A 592 -23.64 -3.71 -4.89
C GLN A 592 -22.98 -2.33 -4.77
N PHE A 593 -23.76 -1.36 -4.32
CA PHE A 593 -23.28 -0.01 -4.03
C PHE A 593 -22.78 0.09 -2.59
N HIS A 594 -21.49 0.31 -2.41
CA HIS A 594 -20.85 0.47 -1.10
C HIS A 594 -20.86 1.96 -0.73
N ILE A 595 -21.78 2.36 0.15
CA ILE A 595 -21.96 3.73 0.60
C ILE A 595 -20.79 4.12 1.50
N VAL A 596 -20.14 5.25 1.18
CA VAL A 596 -19.04 5.84 1.98
C VAL A 596 -19.44 7.15 2.65
N ASP A 597 -20.47 7.82 2.15
CA ASP A 597 -21.01 9.05 2.72
C ASP A 597 -22.46 9.27 2.24
N ALA A 598 -23.22 10.07 2.99
CA ALA A 598 -24.58 10.45 2.61
C ALA A 598 -24.96 11.83 3.13
N ALA A 599 -25.93 12.45 2.46
CA ALA A 599 -26.60 13.66 2.90
C ALA A 599 -28.12 13.50 2.70
N ARG A 600 -28.93 14.21 3.50
CA ARG A 600 -30.36 14.32 3.22
C ARG A 600 -30.55 15.17 1.95
N ALA A 601 -31.41 14.71 1.05
CA ALA A 601 -31.95 15.57 0.01
C ALA A 601 -33.07 16.39 0.65
N GLY A 602 -33.03 17.71 0.48
CA GLY A 602 -33.82 18.70 1.23
C GLY A 602 -35.29 18.39 1.46
#